data_AF-A0A960I1I6-F1
#
_entry.id   AF-A0A960I1I6-F1
#
_cell.length_a   1.000
_cell.length_b   1.000
_cell.length_c   1.000
_cell.angle_alpha   90.00
_cell.angle_beta   90.00
_cell.angle_gamma   90.00
#
_symmetry.space_group_name_H-M   'P 1'
#
loop_
_entity.id
_entity.type
_entity.pdbx_description
1 polymer ?
#
loop_
_entity_poly.entity_id
_entity_poly.type
_entity_poly.pdbx_seq_one_letter_code
_entity_poly.pdbx_strand_id
1 'polypeptide(L)'
;MNWFALVLLGVMGAVLTAACLAYLMALNRFRQRHRVDPATATDAPMTWLADPRAPARLHRRLVKVGHATTLIADRHAPRGRSRRKREADPIREAALELRQRAVAVDAHVARLAVLPPAARKASMGELSRQIQTIENACVRLVELSTCNDEPVRLTGEDGAVEATARRIDHLAEAHRELLALDDDAGLRPERTVAWQPHESPTMAASTPPPPLPDRRTARS
;
A
#
# COMPACT_ATOMS: atom_id res chain seq x y z
N MET A 1 19.09 20.89 -56.30
CA MET A 1 17.81 20.36 -55.77
C MET A 1 18.00 19.34 -54.62
N ASN A 2 19.16 19.29 -53.98
CA ASN A 2 19.51 18.19 -53.03
C ASN A 2 19.37 18.60 -51.55
N TRP A 3 19.26 19.90 -51.28
CA TRP A 3 19.18 20.43 -49.91
C TRP A 3 17.87 20.05 -49.20
N PHE A 4 16.74 20.09 -49.90
CA PHE A 4 15.45 19.65 -49.36
C PHE A 4 15.48 18.17 -48.95
N ALA A 5 16.13 17.30 -49.73
CA ALA A 5 16.25 15.88 -49.41
C ALA A 5 17.07 15.66 -48.12
N LEU A 6 18.15 16.43 -47.93
CA LEU A 6 18.97 16.36 -46.71
C LEU A 6 18.20 16.84 -45.48
N VAL A 7 17.44 17.92 -45.60
CA VAL A 7 16.59 18.43 -44.49
C VAL A 7 15.50 17.42 -44.15
N LEU A 8 14.81 16.87 -45.15
CA LEU A 8 13.76 15.87 -44.93
C LEU A 8 14.31 14.61 -44.24
N LEU A 9 15.47 14.13 -44.68
CA LEU A 9 16.14 12.97 -44.07
C LEU A 9 16.53 13.25 -42.62
N GLY A 10 17.05 14.46 -42.33
CA GLY A 10 17.39 14.89 -40.98
C GLY A 10 16.16 14.95 -40.06
N VAL A 11 15.05 15.51 -40.54
CA VAL A 11 13.80 15.59 -39.77
C VAL A 11 13.23 14.19 -39.51
N MET A 12 13.21 13.31 -40.50
CA MET A 12 12.74 11.92 -40.32
C MET A 12 13.60 11.16 -39.30
N GLY A 13 14.92 11.33 -39.34
CA GLY A 13 15.82 10.75 -38.33
C GLY A 13 15.56 11.30 -36.92
N ALA A 14 15.37 12.61 -36.79
CA ALA A 14 15.06 13.25 -35.51
C ALA A 14 13.70 12.79 -34.94
N VAL A 15 12.67 12.67 -35.79
CA VAL A 15 11.36 12.15 -35.38
C VAL A 15 11.46 10.69 -34.93
N LEU A 16 12.16 9.84 -35.68
CA LEU A 16 12.32 8.43 -35.35
C LEU A 16 13.08 8.23 -34.02
N THR A 17 14.15 8.99 -33.82
CA THR A 17 14.93 8.95 -32.57
C THR A 17 14.14 9.47 -31.37
N ALA A 18 13.41 10.58 -31.51
CA ALA A 18 12.53 11.10 -30.47
C ALA A 18 11.41 10.10 -30.12
N ALA A 19 10.78 9.48 -31.12
CA ALA A 19 9.76 8.46 -30.92
C ALA A 19 10.32 7.22 -30.21
N CYS A 20 11.52 6.77 -30.59
CA CYS A 20 12.20 5.65 -29.93
C CYS A 20 12.53 5.97 -28.46
N LEU A 21 13.04 7.17 -28.18
CA LEU A 21 13.34 7.60 -26.81
C LEU A 21 12.08 7.70 -25.96
N ALA A 22 11.00 8.27 -26.50
CA ALA A 22 9.71 8.34 -25.85
C ALA A 22 9.14 6.94 -25.53
N TYR A 23 9.26 6.00 -26.48
CA TYR A 23 8.86 4.61 -26.29
C TYR A 23 9.67 3.93 -25.17
N LEU A 24 11.00 4.08 -25.15
CA LEU A 24 11.85 3.53 -24.09
C LEU A 24 11.55 4.15 -22.72
N MET A 25 11.29 5.45 -22.66
CA MET A 25 10.88 6.12 -21.42
C MET A 25 9.52 5.64 -20.92
N ALA A 26 8.55 5.47 -21.82
CA ALA A 26 7.26 4.90 -21.48
C ALA A 26 7.42 3.48 -20.94
N LEU A 27 8.19 2.63 -21.63
CA LEU A 27 8.44 1.26 -21.21
C LEU A 27 9.16 1.21 -19.85
N ASN A 28 10.13 2.10 -19.61
CA ASN A 28 10.81 2.21 -18.32
C ASN A 28 9.85 2.63 -17.21
N ARG A 29 8.96 3.61 -17.46
CA ARG A 29 7.91 3.99 -16.52
C ARG A 29 6.95 2.86 -16.21
N PHE A 30 6.53 2.09 -17.21
CA PHE A 30 5.68 0.91 -17.01
C PHE A 30 6.40 -0.16 -16.18
N ARG A 31 7.68 -0.43 -16.47
CA ARG A 31 8.50 -1.37 -15.69
C ARG A 31 8.68 -0.91 -14.24
N GLN A 32 8.86 0.38 -13.99
CA GLN A 32 8.98 0.93 -12.64
C GLN A 32 7.65 0.82 -11.87
N ARG A 33 6.51 1.07 -12.51
CA ARG A 33 5.18 0.96 -11.87
C ARG A 33 4.79 -0.47 -11.51
N HIS A 34 5.29 -1.45 -12.25
CA HIS A 34 5.02 -2.87 -12.01
C HIS A 34 5.88 -3.49 -10.89
N ARG A 35 6.88 -2.77 -10.38
CA ARG A 35 7.72 -3.27 -9.29
C ARG A 35 7.10 -2.96 -7.94
N VAL A 36 7.22 -3.91 -7.01
CA VAL A 36 6.80 -3.72 -5.61
C VAL A 36 7.76 -2.75 -4.90
N ASP A 37 9.07 -2.85 -5.17
CA ASP A 37 10.07 -1.88 -4.75
C ASP A 37 10.89 -1.46 -5.97
N PRO A 38 11.00 -0.15 -6.29
CA PRO A 38 11.77 0.32 -7.43
C PRO A 38 13.24 -0.12 -7.40
N ALA A 39 13.81 -0.35 -6.21
CA ALA A 39 15.20 -0.72 -6.02
C ALA A 39 15.47 -2.23 -6.21
N THR A 40 14.44 -3.09 -6.14
CA THR A 40 14.61 -4.54 -6.30
C THR A 40 14.09 -5.00 -7.66
N ALA A 41 14.82 -5.91 -8.30
CA ALA A 41 14.34 -6.57 -9.50
C ALA A 41 13.23 -7.56 -9.10
N THR A 42 12.08 -7.46 -9.77
CA THR A 42 10.96 -8.37 -9.57
C THR A 42 11.01 -9.47 -10.64
N ASP A 43 10.85 -10.73 -10.24
CA ASP A 43 10.79 -11.90 -11.12
C ASP A 43 9.41 -12.09 -11.80
N ALA A 44 8.43 -11.24 -11.48
CA ALA A 44 7.10 -11.31 -12.06
C ALA A 44 7.11 -10.95 -13.56
N PRO A 45 6.52 -11.80 -14.43
CA PRO A 45 6.46 -11.53 -15.86
C PRO A 45 5.54 -10.35 -16.16
N MET A 46 5.89 -9.54 -17.17
CA MET A 46 5.10 -8.36 -17.56
C MET A 46 3.68 -8.70 -18.02
N THR A 47 3.41 -9.96 -18.38
CA THR A 47 2.06 -10.42 -18.76
C THR A 47 1.04 -10.32 -17.62
N TRP A 48 1.49 -10.26 -16.36
CA TRP A 48 0.60 -10.13 -15.18
C TRP A 48 -0.11 -8.78 -15.09
N LEU A 49 0.30 -7.77 -15.86
CA LEU A 49 -0.41 -6.50 -15.99
C LEU A 49 -1.83 -6.67 -16.52
N ALA A 50 -2.04 -7.65 -17.40
CA ALA A 50 -3.34 -7.91 -18.03
C ALA A 50 -3.95 -9.26 -17.62
N ASP A 51 -3.15 -10.21 -17.13
CA ASP A 51 -3.64 -11.56 -16.77
C ASP A 51 -4.64 -11.52 -15.58
N PRO A 52 -5.87 -12.07 -15.71
CA PRO A 52 -6.85 -12.11 -14.62
C PRO A 52 -6.59 -13.21 -13.57
N ARG A 53 -5.59 -14.07 -13.76
CA ARG A 53 -5.33 -15.21 -12.87
C ARG A 53 -4.92 -14.78 -11.45
N ALA A 54 -5.17 -15.69 -10.50
CA ALA A 54 -4.87 -15.51 -9.07
C ALA A 54 -3.47 -14.96 -8.74
N PRO A 55 -2.34 -15.49 -9.27
CA PRO A 55 -1.01 -14.96 -8.96
C PRO A 55 -0.84 -13.50 -9.38
N ALA A 56 -1.37 -13.12 -10.55
CA ALA A 56 -1.33 -11.74 -11.03
C ALA A 56 -2.14 -10.80 -10.12
N ARG A 57 -3.30 -11.23 -9.62
CA ARG A 57 -4.10 -10.46 -8.66
C ARG A 57 -3.35 -10.23 -7.34
N LEU A 58 -2.69 -11.26 -6.81
CA LEU A 58 -1.89 -11.17 -5.59
C LEU A 58 -0.68 -10.24 -5.77
N HIS A 59 -0.01 -10.31 -6.92
CA HIS A 59 1.06 -9.39 -7.26
C HIS A 59 0.58 -7.94 -7.32
N ARG A 60 -0.52 -7.64 -8.03
CA ARG A 60 -1.10 -6.28 -8.11
C ARG A 60 -1.46 -5.72 -6.73
N ARG A 61 -1.92 -6.58 -5.81
CA ARG A 61 -2.19 -6.22 -4.41
C ARG A 61 -0.90 -5.82 -3.68
N LEU A 62 0.16 -6.62 -3.79
CA LEU A 62 1.47 -6.30 -3.22
C LEU A 62 2.09 -5.03 -3.80
N VAL A 63 1.93 -4.79 -5.11
CA VAL A 63 2.39 -3.55 -5.76
C VAL A 63 1.72 -2.33 -5.13
N LYS A 64 0.42 -2.38 -4.81
CA LYS A 64 -0.27 -1.28 -4.09
C LYS A 64 0.34 -1.03 -2.71
N VAL A 65 0.65 -2.09 -1.96
CA VAL A 65 1.33 -1.99 -0.66
C VAL A 65 2.74 -1.39 -0.81
N GLY A 66 3.49 -1.83 -1.81
CA GLY A 66 4.83 -1.30 -2.11
C GLY A 66 4.82 0.20 -2.44
N HIS A 67 3.84 0.66 -3.23
CA HIS A 67 3.65 2.08 -3.51
C HIS A 67 3.25 2.87 -2.26
N ALA A 68 2.30 2.37 -1.47
CA ALA A 68 1.86 3.04 -0.24
C ALA A 68 2.99 3.17 0.79
N THR A 69 3.73 2.09 1.02
CA THR A 69 4.89 2.10 1.93
C THR A 69 6.02 3.01 1.44
N THR A 70 6.26 3.08 0.13
CA THR A 70 7.24 4.01 -0.45
C THR A 70 6.82 5.46 -0.24
N LEU A 71 5.54 5.80 -0.47
CA LEU A 71 5.01 7.14 -0.20
C LEU A 71 5.14 7.53 1.28
N ILE A 72 4.87 6.61 2.21
CA ILE A 72 5.07 6.84 3.65
C ILE A 72 6.56 7.05 3.95
N ALA A 73 7.44 6.17 3.45
CA ALA A 73 8.87 6.28 3.68
C ALA A 73 9.45 7.60 3.14
N ASP A 74 8.97 8.07 1.99
CA ASP A 74 9.37 9.34 1.39
C ASP A 74 8.80 10.54 2.17
N ARG A 75 7.57 10.44 2.70
CA ARG A 75 6.97 11.47 3.55
C ARG A 75 7.75 11.68 4.84
N HIS A 76 8.19 10.57 5.45
CA HIS A 76 9.00 10.52 6.67
C HIS A 76 10.51 10.58 6.40
N ALA A 77 10.92 10.84 5.15
CA ALA A 77 12.33 11.05 4.84
C ALA A 77 12.83 12.36 5.47
N PRO A 78 14.08 12.41 5.96
CA PRO A 78 14.64 13.61 6.54
C PRO A 78 14.70 14.74 5.49
N ARG A 79 13.86 15.77 5.64
CA ARG A 79 13.90 16.97 4.81
C ARG A 79 14.94 17.95 5.38
N GLY A 80 16.03 18.18 4.65
CA GLY A 80 17.02 19.24 4.93
C GLY A 80 18.48 18.75 5.06
N ARG A 81 19.44 19.66 4.84
CA ARG A 81 20.91 19.42 4.96
C ARG A 81 21.39 19.25 6.41
N SER A 82 20.49 19.29 7.40
CA SER A 82 20.88 19.14 8.81
C SER A 82 21.24 17.69 9.09
N ARG A 83 22.50 17.39 8.85
CA ARG A 83 23.21 16.12 9.07
C ARG A 83 23.37 15.77 10.55
N ARG A 84 22.69 16.49 11.45
CA ARG A 84 22.61 16.08 12.86
C ARG A 84 21.95 14.72 12.87
N LYS A 85 22.59 13.78 13.57
CA LYS A 85 22.20 12.39 13.81
C LYS A 85 20.75 12.34 14.30
N ARG A 86 19.81 12.43 13.35
CA ARG A 86 18.38 12.48 13.62
C ARG A 86 17.99 11.03 13.87
N GLU A 87 17.42 10.81 15.04
CA GLU A 87 16.84 9.55 15.47
C GLU A 87 15.99 8.98 14.33
N ALA A 88 16.19 7.69 14.04
CA ALA A 88 15.49 7.04 12.94
C ALA A 88 13.99 7.13 13.19
N ASP A 89 13.24 7.64 12.20
CA ASP A 89 11.79 7.72 12.31
C ASP A 89 11.22 6.28 12.31
N PRO A 90 10.61 5.81 13.41
CA PRO A 90 10.14 4.43 13.52
C PRO A 90 9.06 4.11 12.48
N ILE A 91 8.29 5.11 12.01
CA ILE A 91 7.29 4.93 10.95
C ILE A 91 7.98 4.64 9.62
N ARG A 92 9.08 5.34 9.34
CA ARG A 92 9.88 5.09 8.13
C ARG A 92 10.51 3.71 8.16
N GLU A 93 11.06 3.29 9.29
CA GLU A 93 11.66 1.96 9.44
C GLU A 93 10.62 0.85 9.26
N ALA A 94 9.45 0.99 9.90
CA ALA A 94 8.33 0.07 9.72
C ALA A 94 7.84 0.01 8.26
N ALA A 95 7.81 1.14 7.56
CA ALA A 95 7.45 1.18 6.13
C ALA A 95 8.46 0.42 5.26
N LEU A 96 9.76 0.60 5.51
CA LEU A 96 10.83 -0.09 4.79
C LEU A 96 10.81 -1.59 5.08
N GLU A 97 10.60 -2.00 6.33
CA GLU A 97 10.49 -3.41 6.71
C GLU A 97 9.27 -4.06 6.04
N LEU A 98 8.10 -3.40 6.07
CA LEU A 98 6.89 -3.91 5.45
C LEU A 98 7.07 -4.06 3.93
N ARG A 99 7.78 -3.11 3.30
CA ARG A 99 8.15 -3.21 1.88
C ARG A 99 9.06 -4.40 1.59
N GLN A 100 10.08 -4.63 2.41
CA GLN A 100 10.97 -5.79 2.27
C GLN A 100 10.20 -7.11 2.41
N ARG A 101 9.28 -7.21 3.38
CA ARG A 101 8.39 -8.37 3.54
C ARG A 101 7.49 -8.57 2.31
N ALA A 102 6.93 -7.48 1.77
CA ALA A 102 6.13 -7.53 0.54
C ALA A 102 6.92 -8.04 -0.67
N VAL A 103 8.17 -7.58 -0.85
CA VAL A 103 9.08 -8.05 -1.91
C VAL A 103 9.41 -9.54 -1.74
N ALA A 104 9.70 -9.99 -0.51
CA ALA A 104 9.99 -11.40 -0.24
C ALA A 104 8.79 -12.31 -0.56
N VAL A 105 7.58 -11.90 -0.16
CA VAL A 105 6.34 -12.62 -0.47
C VAL A 105 6.05 -12.60 -1.97
N ASP A 106 6.29 -11.49 -2.66
CA ASP A 106 6.13 -11.39 -4.11
C ASP A 106 7.04 -12.37 -4.87
N ALA A 107 8.30 -12.48 -4.45
CA ALA A 107 9.23 -13.46 -5.00
C ALA A 107 8.72 -14.90 -4.79
N HIS A 108 8.02 -15.19 -3.69
CA HIS A 108 7.40 -16.51 -3.46
C HIS A 108 6.22 -16.74 -4.42
N VAL A 109 5.39 -15.72 -4.65
CA VAL A 109 4.30 -15.77 -5.64
C VAL A 109 4.85 -16.05 -7.04
N ALA A 110 5.91 -15.33 -7.44
CA ALA A 110 6.59 -15.53 -8.73
C ALA A 110 7.08 -16.97 -8.91
N ARG A 111 7.76 -17.54 -7.90
CA ARG A 111 8.23 -18.93 -7.94
C ARG A 111 7.10 -19.95 -8.01
N LEU A 112 6.01 -19.77 -7.24
CA LEU A 112 4.87 -20.68 -7.27
C LEU A 112 4.06 -20.59 -8.56
N ALA A 113 4.11 -19.47 -9.27
CA ALA A 113 3.36 -19.30 -10.50
C ALA A 113 3.88 -20.17 -11.66
N VAL A 114 5.16 -20.56 -11.62
CA VAL A 114 5.79 -21.48 -12.57
C VAL A 114 5.32 -22.93 -12.35
N LEU A 115 4.86 -23.27 -11.14
CA LEU A 115 4.44 -24.63 -10.80
C LEU A 115 3.06 -24.98 -11.40
N PRO A 116 2.79 -26.28 -11.62
CA PRO A 116 1.48 -26.77 -12.03
C PRO A 116 0.36 -26.36 -11.05
N PRO A 117 -0.87 -26.10 -11.54
CA PRO A 117 -1.99 -25.63 -10.71
C PRO A 117 -2.30 -26.51 -9.48
N ALA A 118 -2.17 -27.83 -9.62
CA ALA A 118 -2.43 -28.79 -8.53
C ALA A 118 -1.44 -28.62 -7.37
N ALA A 119 -0.15 -28.46 -7.66
CA ALA A 119 0.90 -28.36 -6.65
C ALA A 119 0.89 -27.02 -5.91
N ARG A 120 0.42 -25.94 -6.55
CA ARG A 120 0.45 -24.58 -5.95
C ARG A 120 -0.80 -24.21 -5.14
N LYS A 121 -1.92 -24.93 -5.26
CA LYS A 121 -3.22 -24.49 -4.70
C LYS A 121 -3.17 -24.22 -3.19
N ALA A 122 -2.59 -25.14 -2.42
CA ALA A 122 -2.47 -24.99 -0.96
C ALA A 122 -1.55 -23.83 -0.57
N SER A 123 -0.34 -23.78 -1.15
CA SER A 123 0.62 -22.71 -0.91
C SER A 123 0.10 -21.33 -1.32
N MET A 124 -0.70 -21.24 -2.38
CA MET A 124 -1.31 -19.99 -2.82
C MET A 124 -2.36 -19.47 -1.84
N GLY A 125 -3.13 -20.37 -1.21
CA GLY A 125 -4.06 -20.01 -0.13
C GLY A 125 -3.33 -19.44 1.08
N GLU A 126 -2.18 -20.03 1.43
CA GLU A 126 -1.33 -19.53 2.51
C GLU A 126 -0.71 -18.16 2.19
N LEU A 127 -0.13 -17.99 1.00
CA LEU A 127 0.40 -16.69 0.58
C LEU A 127 -0.70 -15.62 0.54
N SER A 128 -1.93 -15.98 0.14
CA SER A 128 -3.05 -15.03 0.16
C SER A 128 -3.35 -14.53 1.57
N ARG A 129 -3.22 -15.38 2.61
CA ARG A 129 -3.38 -14.95 4.01
C ARG A 129 -2.24 -14.05 4.44
N GLN A 130 -1.00 -14.39 4.11
CA GLN A 130 0.17 -13.56 4.42
C GLN A 130 0.07 -12.17 3.77
N ILE A 131 -0.37 -12.11 2.51
CA ILE A 131 -0.61 -10.84 1.81
C ILE A 131 -1.69 -10.03 2.53
N GLN A 132 -2.79 -10.65 2.97
CA GLN A 132 -3.82 -9.97 3.75
C GLN A 132 -3.26 -9.38 5.05
N THR A 133 -2.37 -10.10 5.74
CA THR A 133 -1.70 -9.60 6.95
C THR A 133 -0.82 -8.38 6.64
N ILE A 134 -0.05 -8.42 5.55
CA ILE A 134 0.78 -7.30 5.11
C ILE A 134 -0.09 -6.09 4.73
N GLU A 135 -1.19 -6.30 4.03
CA GLU A 135 -2.13 -5.22 3.69
C GLU A 135 -2.74 -4.58 4.93
N ASN A 136 -3.22 -5.38 5.88
CA ASN A 136 -3.78 -4.87 7.12
C ASN A 136 -2.72 -4.09 7.92
N ALA A 137 -1.47 -4.57 7.95
CA ALA A 137 -0.36 -3.82 8.54
C ALA A 137 -0.06 -2.51 7.80
N CYS A 138 -0.18 -2.50 6.48
CA CYS A 138 -0.03 -1.30 5.65
C CYS A 138 -1.12 -0.28 5.95
N VAL A 139 -2.39 -0.70 6.06
CA VAL A 139 -3.52 0.18 6.40
C VAL A 139 -3.27 0.82 7.77
N ARG A 140 -2.92 0.02 8.78
CA ARG A 140 -2.57 0.54 10.12
C ARG A 140 -1.39 1.50 10.09
N LEU A 141 -0.38 1.23 9.26
CA LEU A 141 0.76 2.12 9.11
C LEU A 141 0.38 3.44 8.42
N VAL A 142 -0.51 3.42 7.43
CA VAL A 142 -1.07 4.63 6.81
C VAL A 142 -1.79 5.46 7.87
N GLU A 143 -2.67 4.85 8.66
CA GLU A 143 -3.40 5.51 9.75
C GLU A 143 -2.45 6.16 10.76
N LEU A 144 -1.45 5.40 11.25
CA LEU A 144 -0.43 5.92 12.17
C LEU A 144 0.37 7.07 11.55
N SER A 145 0.73 6.97 10.27
CA SER A 145 1.44 8.04 9.55
C SER A 145 0.61 9.31 9.44
N THR A 146 -0.71 9.19 9.26
CA THR A 146 -1.60 10.35 9.18
C THR A 146 -1.81 11.01 10.53
N CYS A 147 -1.99 10.23 11.60
CA CYS A 147 -2.14 10.75 12.96
C CYS A 147 -0.86 11.43 13.46
N ASN A 148 0.33 10.89 13.12
CA ASN A 148 1.59 11.47 13.57
C ASN A 148 2.00 12.75 12.81
N ASP A 149 1.38 13.04 11.66
CA ASP A 149 1.60 14.29 10.91
C ASP A 149 0.64 15.41 11.37
N GLU A 150 -0.41 15.08 12.12
CA GLU A 150 -1.41 16.01 12.64
C GLU A 150 -1.00 16.90 13.83
N PRO A 151 -0.04 16.54 14.73
CA PRO A 151 0.27 17.39 15.88
C PRO A 151 1.07 18.66 15.54
N VAL A 152 1.66 18.77 14.35
CA VAL A 152 2.43 19.98 13.94
C VAL A 152 1.53 21.08 13.38
N ARG A 153 0.30 20.77 12.95
CA ARG A 153 -0.63 21.77 12.41
C ARG A 153 -1.53 22.42 13.47
N LEU A 154 -1.62 21.84 14.67
CA LEU A 154 -2.53 22.28 15.72
C LEU A 154 -1.89 23.24 16.74
N THR A 155 -0.59 23.54 16.63
CA THR A 155 0.11 24.43 17.56
C THR A 155 0.16 25.89 17.11
N GLY A 156 -0.68 26.34 16.16
CA GLY A 156 -0.53 27.71 15.61
C GLY A 156 -1.76 28.50 15.18
N GLU A 157 -2.89 27.92 14.76
CA GLU A 157 -3.94 28.73 14.13
C GLU A 157 -5.35 28.23 14.44
N ASP A 158 -6.22 29.15 14.89
CA ASP A 158 -7.68 28.98 15.02
C ASP A 158 -8.35 28.45 13.73
N GLY A 159 -7.66 28.48 12.59
CA GLY A 159 -8.12 27.94 11.31
C GLY A 159 -8.02 26.41 11.15
N ALA A 160 -7.35 25.68 12.06
CA ALA A 160 -7.22 24.22 11.92
C ALA A 160 -8.55 23.48 12.16
N VAL A 161 -9.35 23.94 13.14
CA VAL A 161 -10.68 23.38 13.42
C VAL A 161 -11.62 23.66 12.24
N GLU A 162 -11.57 24.87 11.68
CA GLU A 162 -12.38 25.28 10.54
C GLU A 162 -11.96 24.56 9.24
N ALA A 163 -10.67 24.25 9.07
CA ALA A 163 -10.19 23.44 7.95
C ALA A 163 -10.66 21.97 8.07
N THR A 164 -10.67 21.42 9.28
CA THR A 164 -11.21 20.08 9.54
C THR A 164 -12.72 20.03 9.33
N ALA A 165 -13.47 21.02 9.81
CA ALA A 165 -14.91 21.14 9.56
C ALA A 165 -15.20 21.20 8.05
N ARG A 166 -14.52 22.06 7.30
CA ARG A 166 -14.63 22.14 5.83
C ARG A 166 -14.31 20.81 5.14
N ARG A 167 -13.35 20.05 5.67
CA ARG A 167 -12.99 18.74 5.12
C ARG A 167 -14.06 17.69 5.40
N ILE A 168 -14.68 17.70 6.58
CA ILE A 168 -15.80 16.82 6.92
C ILE A 168 -17.00 17.15 6.02
N ASP A 169 -17.31 18.43 5.82
CA ASP A 169 -18.40 18.86 4.94
C ASP A 169 -18.19 18.39 3.50
N HIS A 170 -16.97 18.55 2.98
CA HIS A 170 -16.64 18.06 1.64
C HIS A 170 -16.76 16.53 1.51
N LEU A 171 -16.38 15.80 2.56
CA LEU A 171 -16.49 14.34 2.57
C LEU A 171 -17.95 13.89 2.66
N ALA A 172 -18.77 14.59 3.44
CA ALA A 172 -20.21 14.36 3.51
C ALA A 172 -20.92 14.69 2.19
N GLU A 173 -20.48 15.73 1.48
CA GLU A 173 -20.97 16.06 0.15
C GLU A 173 -20.61 15.00 -0.89
N ALA A 174 -19.34 14.59 -0.94
CA ALA A 174 -18.90 13.49 -1.80
C ALA A 174 -19.65 12.18 -1.49
N HIS A 175 -19.94 11.90 -0.22
CA HIS A 175 -20.73 10.73 0.16
C HIS A 175 -22.18 10.82 -0.34
N ARG A 176 -22.81 11.99 -0.26
CA ARG A 176 -24.15 12.22 -0.82
C ARG A 176 -24.18 12.05 -2.34
N GLU A 177 -23.14 12.53 -3.03
CA GLU A 177 -23.00 12.37 -4.48
C GLU A 177 -22.87 10.88 -4.88
N LEU A 178 -22.07 10.11 -4.14
CA LEU A 178 -21.95 8.67 -4.36
C LEU A 178 -23.27 7.93 -4.14
N LEU A 179 -24.03 8.28 -3.09
CA LEU A 179 -25.35 7.68 -2.85
C LEU A 179 -26.35 8.01 -3.98
N ALA A 180 -26.33 9.25 -4.49
CA ALA A 180 -27.18 9.63 -5.61
C ALA A 180 -26.82 8.85 -6.89
N LEU A 181 -25.54 8.64 -7.16
CA LEU A 181 -25.08 7.83 -8.30
C LEU A 181 -25.46 6.35 -8.17
N ASP A 182 -25.38 5.78 -6.95
CA ASP A 182 -25.82 4.40 -6.69
C ASP A 182 -27.33 4.25 -6.90
N ASP A 183 -28.13 5.23 -6.47
CA ASP A 183 -29.58 5.26 -6.70
C ASP A 183 -29.92 5.38 -8.20
N ASP A 184 -29.26 6.29 -8.93
CA ASP A 184 -29.43 6.48 -10.38
C ASP A 184 -29.05 5.23 -11.19
N ALA A 185 -28.03 4.49 -10.74
CA ALA A 185 -27.60 3.24 -11.35
C ALA A 185 -28.52 2.06 -11.02
N GLY A 186 -29.53 2.25 -10.16
CA GLY A 186 -30.37 1.17 -9.64
C GLY A 186 -29.59 0.16 -8.78
N LEU A 187 -28.37 0.52 -8.37
CA LEU A 187 -27.49 -0.26 -7.52
C LEU A 187 -27.85 0.03 -6.07
N ARG A 188 -29.09 -0.27 -5.67
CA ARG A 188 -29.42 -0.28 -4.25
C ARG A 188 -28.55 -1.32 -3.58
N PRO A 189 -27.65 -0.96 -2.64
CA PRO A 189 -26.99 -1.96 -1.84
C PRO A 189 -28.10 -2.79 -1.17
N GLU A 190 -28.10 -4.09 -1.39
CA GLU A 190 -28.86 -5.04 -0.58
C GLU A 190 -28.38 -4.85 0.86
N ARG A 191 -29.08 -3.96 1.57
CA ARG A 191 -29.00 -3.65 3.00
C ARG A 191 -27.79 -4.30 3.67
N THR A 192 -26.62 -3.69 3.46
CA THR A 192 -25.39 -4.10 4.11
C THR A 192 -25.63 -4.07 5.62
N VAL A 193 -25.55 -5.25 6.22
CA VAL A 193 -25.44 -5.58 7.65
C VAL A 193 -25.60 -4.37 8.56
N ALA A 194 -26.73 -4.31 9.28
CA ALA A 194 -26.92 -3.36 10.37
C ALA A 194 -25.64 -3.34 11.21
N TRP A 195 -24.95 -2.20 11.19
CA TRP A 195 -23.83 -1.94 12.08
C TRP A 195 -24.37 -2.13 13.50
N GLN A 196 -24.15 -3.32 14.06
CA GLN A 196 -24.35 -3.53 15.48
C GLN A 196 -23.18 -2.81 16.12
N PRO A 197 -23.42 -1.72 16.89
CA PRO A 197 -22.37 -1.21 17.76
C PRO A 197 -21.85 -2.42 18.52
N HIS A 198 -20.55 -2.68 18.40
CA HIS A 198 -19.90 -3.66 19.24
C HIS A 198 -20.15 -3.17 20.67
N GLU A 199 -21.13 -3.77 21.35
CA GLU A 199 -21.26 -3.60 22.79
C GLU A 199 -19.92 -4.04 23.34
N SER A 200 -19.13 -3.05 23.75
CA SER A 200 -17.89 -3.26 24.45
C SER A 200 -18.19 -4.31 25.52
N PRO A 201 -17.50 -5.46 25.53
CA PRO A 201 -17.74 -6.47 26.54
C PRO A 201 -17.60 -5.76 27.88
N THR A 202 -18.75 -5.58 28.54
CA THR A 202 -18.80 -5.05 29.90
C THR A 202 -17.83 -5.91 30.66
N MET A 203 -16.80 -5.29 31.23
CA MET A 203 -15.75 -5.95 31.98
C MET A 203 -16.43 -6.80 33.06
N ALA A 204 -16.66 -8.07 32.74
CA ALA A 204 -17.00 -9.07 33.71
C ALA A 204 -15.80 -9.10 34.65
N ALA A 205 -16.04 -8.66 35.88
CA ALA A 205 -15.07 -8.59 36.94
C ALA A 205 -14.20 -9.86 36.92
N SER A 206 -12.94 -9.67 36.54
CA SER A 206 -11.91 -10.69 36.61
C SER A 206 -11.90 -11.23 38.04
N THR A 207 -12.32 -12.48 38.20
CA THR A 207 -12.26 -13.19 39.47
C THR A 207 -10.77 -13.28 39.85
N PRO A 208 -10.38 -12.86 41.06
CA PRO A 208 -8.98 -12.85 41.46
C PRO A 208 -8.40 -14.27 41.38
N PRO A 209 -7.16 -14.43 40.88
CA PRO A 209 -6.53 -15.73 40.78
C PRO A 209 -6.33 -16.35 42.17
N PRO A 210 -6.49 -17.68 42.31
CA PRO A 210 -6.30 -18.37 43.58
C PRO A 210 -4.86 -18.21 44.07
N PRO A 211 -4.65 -18.15 45.41
CA PRO A 211 -3.32 -18.00 45.99
C PRO A 211 -2.42 -19.20 45.64
N LEU A 212 -1.19 -18.90 45.26
CA LEU A 212 -0.16 -19.90 44.95
C LEU A 212 0.14 -20.78 46.18
N PRO A 213 0.24 -22.11 46.04
CA PRO A 213 0.59 -23.00 47.13
C PRO A 213 2.03 -22.78 47.59
N ASP A 214 2.19 -22.67 48.90
CA ASP A 214 3.42 -22.34 49.60
C ASP A 214 4.47 -23.47 49.45
N ARG A 215 5.62 -23.18 48.83
CA ARG A 215 6.63 -24.18 48.42
C ARG A 215 7.51 -24.72 49.57
N ARG A 216 7.09 -24.59 50.83
CA ARG A 216 7.99 -24.76 51.99
C ARG A 216 8.03 -26.16 52.65
N THR A 217 7.31 -27.16 52.16
CA THR A 217 7.20 -28.46 52.88
C THR A 217 7.86 -29.68 52.22
N ALA A 218 8.62 -29.53 51.12
CA ALA A 218 9.28 -30.67 50.45
C ALA A 218 10.81 -30.70 50.64
N ARG A 219 11.27 -30.73 51.90
CA ARG A 219 12.61 -31.23 52.28
C ARG A 219 12.55 -31.79 53.70
N SER A 220 12.23 -33.07 53.80
CA SER A 220 12.52 -33.94 54.93
C SER A 220 12.87 -35.31 54.36
#